data_AF-A0A6L4A093-F1
#
_entry.id   AF-A0A6L4A093-F1
#
_cell.length_a   1.000
_cell.length_b   1.000
_cell.length_c   1.000
_cell.angle_alpha   90.00
_cell.angle_beta   90.00
_cell.angle_gamma   90.00
#
_symmetry.space_group_name_H-M   'P 1'
#
loop_
_entity.id
_entity.type
_entity.pdbx_description
1 polymer ?
#
loop_
_entity_poly.entity_id
_entity_poly.type
_entity_poly.pdbx_seq_one_letter_code
_entity_poly.pdbx_strand_id
1 'polypeptide(L)'
;MELEAIAFAVGIFLVRVLGNTITTIRLILITRGNKLYSTILAFFESLIFVVVLGAVVSNLGSVVNLLAYCGGFAVGGYFGQWLEDKWTRGYIMVMVVTRQQEKGEAIAKAIRAAGFGATEVSGRGGEGE
;
A
#
# COMPACT_ATOMS: atom_id res chain seq x y z
N MET A 1 -36.66 3.14 12.96
CA MET A 1 -36.23 1.72 12.91
C MET A 1 -35.46 1.36 11.65
N GLU A 2 -36.05 1.24 10.45
CA GLU A 2 -35.26 0.82 9.26
C GLU A 2 -34.22 1.85 8.82
N LEU A 3 -34.57 3.15 8.81
CA LEU A 3 -33.64 4.21 8.42
C LEU A 3 -32.43 4.31 9.38
N GLU A 4 -32.65 4.10 10.67
CA GLU A 4 -31.58 4.13 11.70
C GLU A 4 -30.62 2.95 11.54
N ALA A 5 -31.14 1.76 11.23
CA ALA A 5 -30.32 0.59 10.96
C ALA A 5 -29.45 0.78 9.71
N ILE A 6 -30.00 1.35 8.64
CA ILE A 6 -29.25 1.65 7.41
C ILE A 6 -28.19 2.73 7.69
N ALA A 7 -28.54 3.80 8.39
CA ALA A 7 -27.59 4.86 8.75
C ALA A 7 -26.42 4.31 9.58
N PHE A 8 -26.70 3.41 10.53
CA PHE A 8 -25.68 2.75 11.33
C PHE A 8 -24.77 1.86 10.47
N ALA A 9 -25.34 1.07 9.57
CA ALA A 9 -24.58 0.26 8.63
C ALA A 9 -23.67 1.11 7.72
N VAL A 10 -24.17 2.23 7.19
CA VAL A 10 -23.37 3.19 6.41
C VAL A 10 -22.24 3.78 7.26
N GLY A 11 -22.49 4.08 8.53
CA GLY A 11 -21.46 4.51 9.47
C GLY A 11 -20.34 3.49 9.62
N ILE A 12 -20.69 2.22 9.86
CA ILE A 12 -19.73 1.10 9.93
C ILE A 12 -18.90 1.03 8.64
N PHE A 13 -19.57 1.09 7.49
CA PHE A 13 -18.91 1.04 6.19
C PHE A 13 -17.87 2.16 6.03
N LEU A 14 -18.27 3.42 6.28
CA LEU A 14 -17.38 4.58 6.12
C LEU A 14 -16.19 4.54 7.07
N VAL A 15 -16.43 4.23 8.35
CA VAL A 15 -15.35 4.09 9.33
C VAL A 15 -14.40 2.96 8.94
N ARG A 16 -14.91 1.86 8.36
CA ARG A 16 -14.06 0.76 7.92
C ARG A 16 -13.22 1.11 6.70
N VAL A 17 -13.76 1.86 5.74
CA VAL A 17 -13.02 2.40 4.60
C VAL A 17 -11.88 3.31 5.07
N LEU A 18 -12.17 4.24 5.98
CA LEU A 18 -11.16 5.13 6.57
C LEU A 18 -10.10 4.35 7.36
N GLY A 19 -10.54 3.38 8.17
CA GLY A 19 -9.63 2.52 8.93
C GLY A 19 -8.65 1.78 8.02
N ASN A 20 -9.12 1.24 6.90
CA ASN A 20 -8.23 0.54 5.97
C ASN A 20 -7.29 1.50 5.21
N THR A 21 -7.74 2.73 4.95
CA THR A 21 -6.88 3.78 4.38
C THR A 21 -5.73 4.12 5.32
N ILE A 22 -5.99 4.20 6.63
CA ILE A 22 -4.95 4.39 7.67
C ILE A 22 -3.96 3.23 7.65
N THR A 23 -4.44 1.99 7.53
CA THR A 23 -3.57 0.81 7.41
C THR A 23 -2.61 0.92 6.22
N THR A 24 -3.09 1.38 5.05
CA THR A 24 -2.23 1.59 3.88
C THR A 24 -1.21 2.70 4.11
N ILE A 25 -1.61 3.85 4.66
CA ILE A 25 -0.68 4.94 4.98
C ILE A 25 0.40 4.46 5.95
N ARG A 26 0.02 3.66 6.95
CA ARG A 26 0.95 3.02 7.88
C ARG A 26 1.95 2.13 7.14
N LEU A 27 1.48 1.29 6.22
CA LEU A 27 2.36 0.44 5.41
C LEU A 27 3.40 1.26 4.63
N ILE A 28 2.98 2.37 4.01
CA ILE A 28 3.89 3.29 3.30
C ILE A 28 4.90 3.93 4.27
N LEU A 29 4.50 4.27 5.49
CA LEU A 29 5.42 4.81 6.49
C LEU A 29 6.43 3.77 6.98
N ILE A 30 6.03 2.50 7.09
CA ILE A 30 6.92 1.38 7.42
C ILE A 30 7.97 1.21 6.32
N THR A 31 7.56 1.16 5.05
CA THR A 31 8.49 1.00 3.92
C THR A 31 9.44 2.19 3.75
N ARG A 32 9.01 3.39 4.19
CA ARG A 32 9.85 4.60 4.27
C ARG A 32 10.71 4.70 5.54
N GLY A 33 10.67 3.71 6.43
CA GLY A 33 11.46 3.68 7.66
C GLY A 33 11.00 4.65 8.76
N ASN A 34 9.81 5.27 8.62
CA ASN A 34 9.31 6.26 9.57
C ASN A 34 8.58 5.61 10.76
N LYS A 35 9.38 5.11 11.71
CA LYS A 35 8.91 4.29 12.83
C LYS A 35 7.92 5.02 13.75
N LEU A 36 8.16 6.29 14.09
CA LEU A 36 7.33 7.01 15.06
C LEU A 36 5.88 7.18 14.57
N TYR A 37 5.71 7.71 13.36
CA TYR A 37 4.38 7.94 12.79
C TYR A 37 3.65 6.63 12.50
N SER A 38 4.37 5.58 12.05
CA SER A 38 3.81 4.24 11.89
C SER A 38 3.23 3.70 13.21
N THR A 39 3.96 3.82 14.32
CA THR A 39 3.51 3.33 15.64
C THR A 39 2.30 4.12 16.14
N ILE A 40 2.28 5.44 15.96
CA ILE A 40 1.13 6.28 16.35
C ILE A 40 -0.11 5.86 15.55
N LEU A 41 0.02 5.67 14.24
CA LEU A 41 -1.11 5.22 13.41
C LEU A 41 -1.58 3.82 13.80
N ALA A 42 -0.68 2.90 14.16
CA ALA A 42 -1.05 1.57 14.62
C ALA A 42 -1.94 1.61 15.89
N PHE A 43 -1.65 2.54 16.81
CA PHE A 43 -2.49 2.74 17.99
C PHE A 43 -3.91 3.19 17.60
N PHE A 44 -4.04 4.24 16.79
CA PHE A 44 -5.35 4.72 16.35
C PHE A 44 -6.12 3.69 15.50
N GLU A 45 -5.43 2.95 14.64
CA GLU A 45 -6.01 1.87 13.85
C GLU A 45 -6.62 0.78 14.76
N SER A 46 -5.89 0.35 15.80
CA SER A 46 -6.41 -0.63 16.76
C SER A 46 -7.63 -0.12 17.53
N LEU A 47 -7.66 1.16 17.89
CA LEU A 47 -8.82 1.79 18.53
C LEU A 47 -10.05 1.78 17.60
N ILE A 48 -9.88 2.19 16.34
CA ILE A 48 -10.96 2.15 15.35
C ILE A 48 -11.45 0.71 15.15
N PHE A 49 -10.51 -0.24 15.05
CA PHE A 49 -10.84 -1.65 14.86
C PHE A 49 -11.70 -2.20 16.00
N VAL A 50 -11.30 -1.98 17.26
CA VAL A 50 -12.05 -2.47 18.42
C VAL A 50 -13.43 -1.83 18.52
N VAL A 51 -13.56 -0.52 18.25
CA VAL A 51 -14.85 0.18 18.27
C VAL A 51 -15.81 -0.38 17.21
N VAL A 52 -15.34 -0.53 15.97
CA VAL A 52 -16.18 -1.07 14.88
C VAL A 52 -16.50 -2.54 15.11
N LEU A 53 -15.53 -3.34 15.56
CA LEU A 53 -15.75 -4.74 15.86
C LEU A 53 -16.78 -4.92 16.96
N GLY A 54 -16.69 -4.14 18.04
CA GLY A 54 -17.68 -4.13 19.11
C GLY A 54 -19.09 -3.81 18.58
N ALA A 55 -19.21 -2.78 17.75
CA ALA A 55 -20.48 -2.39 17.14
C ALA A 55 -21.12 -3.51 16.28
N VAL A 56 -20.30 -4.21 15.49
CA VAL A 56 -20.76 -5.32 14.63
C VAL A 56 -21.10 -6.55 15.47
N VAL A 57 -20.26 -6.91 16.44
CA VAL A 57 -20.48 -8.07 17.32
C VAL A 57 -21.75 -7.89 18.16
N SER A 58 -21.99 -6.70 18.71
CA SER A 58 -23.24 -6.44 19.44
C SER A 58 -24.50 -6.53 18.56
N ASN A 59 -24.38 -6.49 17.24
CA ASN A 59 -25.49 -6.60 16.28
C ASN A 59 -25.26 -7.68 15.20
N LEU A 60 -24.66 -8.81 15.58
CA LEU A 60 -24.35 -9.95 14.69
C LEU A 60 -25.56 -10.50 13.91
N GLY A 61 -26.77 -10.38 14.47
CA GLY A 61 -28.00 -10.82 13.81
C GLY A 61 -28.40 -9.99 12.59
N SER A 62 -27.80 -8.81 12.39
CA SER A 62 -28.07 -7.95 11.22
C SER A 62 -27.11 -8.28 10.08
N VAL A 63 -27.63 -9.00 9.07
CA VAL A 63 -26.89 -9.28 7.81
C VAL A 63 -26.42 -7.99 7.15
N VAL A 64 -27.19 -6.89 7.27
CA VAL A 64 -26.84 -5.59 6.69
C VAL A 64 -25.57 -5.00 7.32
N ASN A 65 -25.42 -5.10 8.65
CA ASN A 65 -24.22 -4.62 9.33
C ASN A 65 -22.98 -5.44 8.97
N LEU A 66 -23.16 -6.76 8.84
CA LEU A 66 -22.09 -7.66 8.42
C LEU A 66 -21.63 -7.35 6.98
N LEU A 67 -22.58 -7.17 6.06
CA LEU A 67 -22.30 -6.77 4.68
C LEU A 67 -21.63 -5.40 4.61
N ALA A 68 -22.07 -4.43 5.43
CA ALA A 68 -21.44 -3.12 5.50
C ALA A 68 -20.00 -3.19 6.01
N TYR A 69 -19.72 -4.04 7.01
CA TYR A 69 -18.36 -4.26 7.50
C TYR A 69 -17.47 -4.91 6.44
N CYS A 70 -17.91 -6.00 5.83
CA CYS A 70 -17.16 -6.71 4.78
C CYS A 70 -16.96 -5.83 3.54
N GLY A 71 -18.01 -5.12 3.11
CA GLY A 71 -17.97 -4.20 1.98
C GLY A 71 -17.05 -3.01 2.24
N GLY A 72 -17.10 -2.44 3.45
CA GLY A 72 -16.23 -1.32 3.83
C GLY A 72 -14.76 -1.73 3.87
N PHE A 73 -14.47 -2.95 4.32
CA PHE A 73 -13.11 -3.51 4.27
C PHE A 73 -12.63 -3.72 2.83
N ALA A 74 -13.45 -4.33 1.97
CA ALA A 74 -13.10 -4.58 0.57
C ALA A 74 -12.87 -3.28 -0.21
N VAL A 75 -13.80 -2.32 -0.12
CA VAL A 75 -13.71 -1.02 -0.80
C VAL A 75 -12.56 -0.19 -0.24
N GLY A 76 -12.39 -0.17 1.08
CA GLY A 76 -11.25 0.50 1.71
C GLY A 76 -9.91 -0.09 1.28
N GLY A 77 -9.84 -1.40 1.06
CA GLY A 77 -8.64 -2.08 0.57
C GLY A 77 -8.29 -1.68 -0.85
N TYR A 78 -9.28 -1.69 -1.75
CA TYR A 78 -9.11 -1.22 -3.11
C TYR A 78 -8.68 0.26 -3.16
N PHE A 79 -9.33 1.11 -2.36
CA PHE A 79 -8.95 2.53 -2.28
C PHE A 79 -7.54 2.73 -1.70
N GLY A 80 -7.17 1.93 -0.70
CA GLY A 80 -5.82 1.89 -0.15
C GLY A 80 -4.78 1.52 -1.20
N GLN A 81 -5.01 0.46 -1.99
CA GLN A 81 -4.13 0.07 -3.10
C GLN A 81 -4.00 1.20 -4.13
N TRP A 82 -5.11 1.83 -4.51
CA TRP A 82 -5.08 2.98 -5.42
C TRP A 82 -4.26 4.17 -4.86
N LEU A 83 -4.37 4.43 -3.55
CA LEU A 83 -3.57 5.45 -2.87
C LEU A 83 -2.07 5.08 -2.88
N GLU A 84 -1.76 3.82 -2.60
CA GLU A 84 -0.40 3.28 -2.62
C GLU A 84 0.24 3.40 -4.00
N ASP A 85 -0.46 3.05 -5.07
CA ASP A 85 0.00 3.19 -6.46
C ASP A 85 0.30 4.66 -6.81
N LYS A 86 -0.51 5.59 -6.28
CA LYS A 86 -0.31 7.03 -6.51
C LYS A 86 0.89 7.57 -5.75
N TRP A 87 1.13 7.09 -4.53
CA TRP A 87 2.21 7.54 -3.64
C TRP A 87 3.54 6.85 -3.93
N THR A 88 3.50 5.63 -4.43
CA THR A 88 4.64 4.78 -4.77
C THR A 88 4.90 4.85 -6.26
N ARG A 89 5.03 6.07 -6.80
CA ARG A 89 5.75 6.31 -8.06
C ARG A 89 7.24 6.03 -7.81
N GLY A 90 7.57 4.77 -7.59
CA GLY A 90 8.92 4.28 -7.39
C GLY A 90 9.65 4.20 -8.72
N TYR A 91 10.96 4.47 -8.69
CA TYR A 91 11.83 4.18 -9.81
C TYR A 91 12.05 2.66 -9.87
N ILE A 92 11.87 2.06 -11.04
CA ILE A 92 12.25 0.67 -11.26
C ILE A 92 13.77 0.67 -11.49
N MET A 93 14.52 0.06 -10.57
CA MET A 93 15.94 -0.19 -10.78
C MET A 93 16.10 -1.48 -11.59
N VAL A 94 16.67 -1.36 -12.78
CA VAL A 94 17.03 -2.52 -13.61
C VAL A 94 18.54 -2.70 -13.53
N MET A 95 18.99 -3.83 -12.98
CA MET A 95 20.40 -4.21 -12.98
C MET A 95 20.68 -5.15 -14.13
N VAL A 96 21.54 -4.72 -15.06
CA VAL A 96 21.99 -5.53 -16.20
C VAL A 96 23.46 -5.89 -15.96
N VAL A 97 23.77 -7.19 -15.96
CA VAL A 97 25.13 -7.69 -15.83
C VAL A 97 25.53 -8.36 -17.14
N THR A 98 26.63 -7.91 -17.73
CA THR A 98 27.18 -8.43 -18.98
C THR A 98 28.68 -8.66 -18.82
N ARG A 99 29.20 -9.73 -19.44
CA ARG A 99 30.64 -10.04 -19.49
C ARG A 99 31.37 -9.26 -20.59
N GLN A 100 30.62 -8.62 -21.48
CA GLN A 100 31.17 -7.87 -22.61
C GLN A 100 30.92 -6.39 -22.38
N GLN A 101 32.02 -5.64 -22.18
CA GLN A 101 31.99 -4.20 -21.90
C GLN A 101 31.29 -3.42 -23.03
N GLU A 102 31.59 -3.73 -24.29
CA GLU A 102 30.96 -3.06 -25.46
C GLU A 102 29.43 -3.17 -25.45
N LYS A 103 28.89 -4.32 -25.01
CA LYS A 103 27.44 -4.51 -24.87
C LYS A 103 26.88 -3.71 -23.70
N GLY A 104 27.61 -3.62 -22.60
CA GLY A 104 27.23 -2.81 -21.43
C GLY A 104 27.08 -1.34 -21.80
N GLU A 105 28.08 -0.80 -22.50
CA GLU A 105 28.08 0.57 -22.98
C GLU A 105 26.94 0.83 -23.99
N ALA A 106 26.73 -0.10 -24.95
CA ALA A 106 25.63 0.00 -25.92
C ALA A 106 24.25 0.04 -25.25
N ILE A 107 24.04 -0.80 -24.22
CA ILE A 107 22.80 -0.82 -23.43
C ILE A 107 22.65 0.49 -22.65
N ALA A 108 23.69 0.94 -21.95
CA ALA A 108 23.65 2.19 -21.19
C ALA A 108 23.35 3.39 -22.10
N LYS A 109 23.94 3.43 -23.30
CA LYS A 109 23.70 4.47 -24.30
C LYS A 109 22.27 4.45 -24.83
N ALA A 110 21.72 3.26 -25.12
CA ALA A 110 20.32 3.11 -25.54
C ALA A 110 19.34 3.58 -24.44
N ILE A 111 19.60 3.25 -23.18
CA ILE A 111 18.79 3.68 -22.04
C ILE A 111 18.84 5.21 -21.86
N ARG A 112 20.03 5.82 -21.96
CA ARG A 112 20.20 7.28 -21.90
C ARG A 112 19.51 7.98 -23.07
N ALA A 113 19.59 7.42 -24.28
CA ALA A 113 18.91 7.96 -25.46
C ALA A 113 17.38 7.90 -25.35
N ALA A 114 16.84 6.92 -24.62
CA ALA A 114 15.42 6.83 -24.28
C ALA A 114 14.99 7.79 -23.16
N GLY A 115 15.89 8.61 -22.61
CA GLY A 115 15.60 9.62 -21.59
C GLY A 115 15.68 9.12 -20.14
N PHE A 116 16.19 7.90 -19.91
CA PHE A 116 16.37 7.35 -18.57
C PHE A 116 17.80 7.51 -18.06
N GLY A 117 17.96 7.62 -16.73
CA GLY A 117 19.28 7.60 -16.10
C GLY A 117 19.89 6.20 -16.13
N ALA A 118 21.14 6.08 -16.57
CA ALA A 118 21.90 4.84 -16.54
C ALA A 118 23.30 5.07 -15.96
N THR A 119 23.60 4.34 -14.89
CA THR A 119 24.93 4.29 -14.27
C THR A 119 25.62 3.00 -14.70
N GLU A 120 26.87 3.12 -15.13
CA GLU A 120 27.70 2.00 -15.52
C GLU A 120 28.82 1.81 -14.49
N VAL A 121 29.10 0.56 -14.13
CA VAL A 121 30.14 0.21 -13.16
C VAL A 121 30.93 -0.97 -13.72
N SER A 122 32.25 -0.83 -13.81
CA SER A 122 33.16 -1.92 -14.15
C SER A 122 33.34 -2.84 -12.94
N GLY A 123 32.92 -4.10 -13.06
CA GLY A 123 33.03 -5.09 -11.99
C GLY A 123 34.05 -6.17 -12.34
N ARG A 124 35.08 -6.35 -11.51
CA ARG A 124 36.05 -7.45 -11.64
C ARG A 124 35.71 -8.59 -10.69
N GLY A 125 35.65 -9.82 -11.19
CA GLY A 125 35.32 -11.01 -10.39
C GLY A 125 35.98 -12.30 -10.92
N GLY A 126 35.63 -13.43 -10.32
CA GLY A 126 36.35 -14.71 -10.51
C GLY A 126 36.43 -15.24 -11.95
N GLU A 127 35.55 -14.81 -12.85
CA GLU A 127 35.62 -15.16 -14.27
C GLU A 127 35.48 -13.95 -15.24
N GLY A 128 35.82 -12.71 -14.81
CA GLY A 128 35.89 -11.59 -15.77
C GLY A 128 35.98 -10.16 -15.23
N GLU A 129 36.47 -9.29 -16.13
CA GLU A 129 36.60 -7.82 -16.13
C GLU A 129 35.42 -7.13 -16.83
#